data_AF-A0A7C0YVT7-F1
#
_entry.id   AF-A0A7C0YVT7-F1
#
_cell.length_a   1.000
_cell.length_b   1.000
_cell.length_c   1.000
_cell.angle_alpha   90.00
_cell.angle_beta   90.00
_cell.angle_gamma   90.00
#
_symmetry.space_group_name_H-M   'P 1'
#
loop_
_entity.id
_entity.type
_entity.pdbx_description
1 polymer ?
#
loop_
_entity_poly.entity_id
_entity_poly.type
_entity_poly.pdbx_seq_one_letter_code
_entity_poly.pdbx_strand_id
1 'polypeptide(L)'
;MKFKIAIVSLILIVSLNAIPAHQISHPSLFHPEGNSINEKTIRIALYDSISPSVNQMEEALNYEWDGQSAYYKMTVERIDSPEVVGGKLNTDNYDVLFVGASGRQYFQGITERWKGAIKNFIRNGGGYVGICGGANIVSMGIEHPRYFLDRVINKAALGIVPVYLNDDQDEEWQYLWKDTGRDHIPVKVSI
;
A
#
# COMPACT_ATOMS: atom_id res chain seq x y z
N MET A 1 41.46 -8.94 -34.58
CA MET A 1 40.01 -9.22 -34.69
C MET A 1 39.29 -8.31 -33.69
N LYS A 2 38.58 -7.27 -34.15
CA LYS A 2 37.95 -6.25 -33.28
C LYS A 2 36.50 -6.66 -33.02
N PHE A 3 36.14 -6.98 -31.77
CA PHE A 3 34.75 -7.16 -31.35
C PHE A 3 34.09 -5.79 -31.20
N LYS A 4 33.03 -5.52 -31.97
CA LYS A 4 32.13 -4.39 -31.75
C LYS A 4 30.99 -4.87 -30.86
N ILE A 5 30.89 -4.34 -29.64
CA ILE A 5 29.72 -4.49 -28.79
C ILE A 5 28.70 -3.44 -29.26
N ALA A 6 27.61 -3.90 -29.85
CA ALA A 6 26.47 -3.03 -30.13
C ALA A 6 25.67 -2.90 -28.82
N ILE A 7 25.75 -1.73 -28.19
CA ILE A 7 24.86 -1.35 -27.10
C ILE A 7 23.54 -0.92 -27.76
N VAL A 8 22.52 -1.76 -27.65
CA VAL A 8 21.15 -1.41 -28.04
C VAL A 8 20.52 -0.66 -26.86
N SER A 9 20.58 0.67 -26.91
CA SER A 9 19.82 1.52 -25.99
C SER A 9 18.36 1.53 -26.41
N LEU A 10 17.52 0.79 -25.70
CA LEU A 10 16.06 0.85 -25.85
C LEU A 10 15.56 2.13 -25.15
N ILE A 11 15.41 3.21 -25.92
CA ILE A 11 14.77 4.44 -25.43
C ILE A 11 13.26 4.24 -25.59
N LEU A 12 12.58 3.96 -24.47
CA LEU A 12 11.12 3.97 -24.41
C LEU A 12 10.65 5.43 -24.36
N ILE A 13 10.23 5.99 -25.49
CA ILE A 13 9.54 7.28 -25.53
C ILE A 13 8.10 7.00 -25.12
N VAL A 14 7.79 7.13 -23.82
CA VAL A 14 6.41 7.22 -23.36
C VAL A 14 5.97 8.66 -23.60
N SER A 15 5.20 8.88 -24.65
CA SER A 15 4.50 10.16 -24.85
C SER A 15 3.49 10.33 -23.72
N LEU A 16 3.79 11.21 -22.75
CA LEU A 16 2.80 11.71 -21.81
C LEU A 16 1.81 12.58 -22.58
N ASN A 17 0.72 11.99 -23.04
CA ASN A 17 -0.50 12.75 -23.18
C ASN A 17 -1.04 12.94 -21.78
N ALA A 18 -0.79 14.11 -21.19
CA ALA A 18 -1.44 14.54 -19.96
C ALA A 18 -2.95 14.55 -20.23
N ILE A 19 -3.65 13.50 -19.78
CA ILE A 19 -5.09 13.54 -19.63
C ILE A 19 -5.31 14.52 -18.48
N PRO A 20 -5.94 15.69 -18.69
CA PRO A 20 -6.26 16.57 -17.58
C PRO A 20 -7.11 15.75 -16.60
N ALA A 21 -6.76 15.81 -15.32
CA ALA A 21 -7.54 15.20 -14.25
C ALA A 21 -8.99 15.65 -14.44
N HIS A 22 -9.84 14.74 -14.92
CA HIS A 22 -11.25 15.02 -15.04
C HIS A 22 -11.74 15.21 -13.61
N GLN A 23 -12.03 16.45 -13.23
CA GLN A 23 -12.84 16.71 -12.05
C GLN A 23 -14.17 16.02 -12.29
N ILE A 24 -14.33 14.84 -11.71
CA ILE A 24 -15.63 14.18 -11.62
C ILE A 24 -16.39 15.00 -10.59
N SER A 25 -17.17 15.98 -11.05
CA SER A 25 -18.16 16.61 -10.18
C SER A 25 -19.21 15.54 -9.88
N HIS A 26 -19.12 14.94 -8.69
CA HIS A 26 -20.19 14.09 -8.19
C HIS A 26 -21.49 14.90 -8.17
N PRO A 27 -22.61 14.36 -8.69
CA PRO A 27 -23.89 15.02 -8.56
C PRO A 27 -24.17 15.19 -7.07
N SER A 28 -24.34 16.45 -6.64
CA SER A 28 -24.69 16.77 -5.26
C SER A 28 -25.98 16.05 -4.92
N LEU A 29 -25.89 15.07 -4.02
CA LEU A 29 -27.08 14.52 -3.40
C LEU A 29 -27.69 15.66 -2.57
N PHE A 30 -28.95 15.98 -2.87
CA PHE A 30 -29.71 17.03 -2.20
C PHE A 30 -29.63 16.82 -0.68
N HIS A 31 -28.94 17.70 0.02
CA HIS A 31 -29.01 17.79 1.49
C HIS A 31 -30.03 18.87 1.85
N PRO A 32 -31.11 18.54 2.58
CA PRO A 32 -32.05 19.54 3.05
C PRO A 32 -31.31 20.55 3.92
N GLU A 33 -31.44 21.84 3.60
CA GLU A 33 -30.85 22.92 4.40
C GLU A 33 -31.35 22.82 5.85
N GLY A 34 -30.42 22.70 6.80
CA GLY A 34 -30.72 22.79 8.24
C GLY A 34 -30.08 21.74 9.14
N ASN A 35 -29.52 20.65 8.61
CA ASN A 35 -28.73 19.70 9.41
C ASN A 35 -27.23 19.97 9.23
N SER A 36 -26.53 20.26 10.34
CA SER A 36 -25.06 20.24 10.37
C SER A 36 -24.57 18.94 9.73
N ILE A 37 -23.76 19.05 8.68
CA ILE A 37 -23.16 17.89 8.03
C ILE A 37 -22.38 17.13 9.10
N ASN A 38 -22.78 15.88 9.35
CA ASN A 38 -22.02 14.98 10.23
C ASN A 38 -20.75 14.58 9.47
N GLU A 39 -19.71 15.40 9.59
CA GLU A 39 -18.41 15.16 8.98
C GLU A 39 -17.62 14.15 9.80
N LYS A 40 -17.08 13.14 9.13
CA LYS A 40 -16.22 12.11 9.72
C LYS A 40 -14.87 12.09 9.01
N THR A 41 -13.83 12.38 9.77
CA THR A 41 -12.45 12.32 9.30
C THR A 41 -11.82 10.97 9.59
N ILE A 42 -11.19 10.37 8.59
CA ILE A 42 -10.35 9.17 8.71
C ILE A 42 -8.90 9.61 8.56
N ARG A 43 -8.11 9.45 9.62
CA ARG A 43 -6.72 9.87 9.70
C ARG A 43 -5.81 8.72 9.33
N ILE A 44 -5.06 8.89 8.25
CA ILE A 44 -4.26 7.83 7.64
C ILE A 44 -2.79 8.18 7.79
N ALA A 45 -2.06 7.30 8.46
CA ALA A 45 -0.60 7.26 8.42
C ALA A 45 -0.18 6.50 7.16
N LEU A 46 0.32 7.21 6.14
CA LEU A 46 0.90 6.59 4.94
C LEU A 46 2.38 6.33 5.18
N TYR A 47 2.78 5.06 5.18
CA TYR A 47 4.18 4.70 5.41
C TYR A 47 5.05 5.06 4.20
N ASP A 48 6.02 5.94 4.42
CA ASP A 48 6.83 6.51 3.36
C ASP A 48 7.74 5.47 2.69
N SER A 49 8.03 5.69 1.41
CA SER A 49 8.74 4.74 0.57
C SER A 49 9.61 5.46 -0.46
N ILE A 50 10.71 4.82 -0.82
CA ILE A 50 11.56 5.25 -1.95
C ILE A 50 10.88 5.06 -3.31
N SER A 51 9.83 4.23 -3.37
CA SER A 51 9.08 3.97 -4.59
C SER A 51 8.17 5.14 -4.92
N PRO A 52 8.20 5.71 -6.14
CA PRO A 52 7.29 6.78 -6.55
C PRO A 52 5.81 6.43 -6.44
N SER A 53 5.47 5.14 -6.36
CA SER A 53 4.10 4.67 -6.13
C SER A 53 3.46 5.23 -4.85
N VAL A 54 4.25 5.64 -3.86
CA VAL A 54 3.73 6.28 -2.64
C VAL A 54 3.01 7.60 -2.94
N ASN A 55 3.44 8.33 -4.00
CA ASN A 55 2.77 9.56 -4.43
C ASN A 55 1.37 9.26 -4.98
N GLN A 56 1.23 8.18 -5.76
CA GLN A 56 -0.07 7.76 -6.28
C GLN A 56 -0.99 7.27 -5.16
N MET A 57 -0.43 6.58 -4.16
CA MET A 57 -1.20 6.18 -2.97
C MET A 57 -1.67 7.40 -2.18
N GLU A 58 -0.79 8.38 -1.95
CA GLU A 58 -1.18 9.61 -1.27
C GLU A 58 -2.28 10.35 -2.03
N GLU A 59 -2.17 10.48 -3.35
CA GLU A 59 -3.21 11.10 -4.19
C GLU A 59 -4.54 10.34 -4.08
N ALA A 60 -4.51 9.01 -4.20
CA ALA A 60 -5.71 8.17 -4.10
C ALA A 60 -6.38 8.21 -2.71
N LEU A 61 -5.59 8.44 -1.66
CA LEU A 61 -6.08 8.54 -0.28
C LEU A 61 -6.52 9.95 0.11
N ASN A 62 -6.25 10.97 -0.72
CA ASN A 62 -6.87 12.29 -0.58
C ASN A 62 -8.26 12.26 -1.22
N TYR A 63 -9.18 11.53 -0.58
CA TYR A 63 -10.52 11.27 -1.08
C TYR A 63 -11.60 11.68 -0.07
N GLU A 64 -12.70 12.18 -0.61
CA GLU A 64 -13.86 12.67 0.14
C GLU A 64 -15.13 12.15 -0.55
N TRP A 65 -16.14 11.76 0.22
CA TRP A 65 -17.39 11.26 -0.34
C TRP A 65 -18.59 11.45 0.60
N ASP A 66 -19.78 11.58 0.02
CA ASP A 66 -21.04 11.58 0.75
C ASP A 66 -21.49 10.15 1.02
N GLY A 67 -21.59 9.79 2.30
CA GLY A 67 -22.27 8.59 2.77
C GLY A 67 -23.75 8.86 3.06
N GLN A 68 -24.52 7.79 3.27
CA GLN A 68 -25.97 7.90 3.55
C GLN A 68 -26.29 8.75 4.80
N SER A 69 -25.39 8.79 5.79
CA SER A 69 -25.62 9.41 7.10
C SER A 69 -24.54 10.42 7.52
N ALA A 70 -23.48 10.56 6.74
CA ALA A 70 -22.31 11.36 7.07
C ALA A 70 -21.52 11.66 5.80
N TYR A 71 -20.88 12.81 5.78
CA TYR A 71 -19.84 13.12 4.80
C TYR A 71 -18.50 12.62 5.36
N TYR A 72 -17.73 11.95 4.53
CA TYR A 72 -16.46 11.36 4.92
C TYR A 72 -15.31 12.05 4.21
N LYS A 73 -14.24 12.26 4.96
CA LYS A 73 -13.00 12.82 4.47
C LYS A 73 -11.82 12.00 4.96
N MET A 74 -10.88 11.71 4.08
CA MET A 74 -9.59 11.14 4.44
C MET A 74 -8.55 12.26 4.58
N THR A 75 -7.75 12.19 5.64
CA THR A 75 -6.57 13.04 5.81
C THR A 75 -5.34 12.16 5.90
N VAL A 76 -4.36 12.41 5.02
CA VAL A 76 -3.17 11.57 4.88
C VAL A 76 -1.97 12.32 5.43
N GLU A 77 -1.20 11.65 6.27
CA GLU A 77 0.11 12.12 6.69
C GLU A 77 1.15 11.04 6.39
N ARG A 78 2.21 11.42 5.68
CA ARG A 78 3.35 10.52 5.49
C ARG A 78 4.13 10.39 6.78
N ILE A 79 4.44 9.16 7.16
CA ILE A 79 5.32 8.86 8.29
C ILE A 79 6.40 7.86 7.90
N ASP A 80 7.55 7.95 8.54
CA ASP A 80 8.67 7.04 8.29
C ASP A 80 9.07 6.21 9.53
N SER A 81 10.18 5.47 9.42
CA SER A 81 10.65 4.62 10.54
C SER A 81 11.02 5.40 11.81
N PRO A 82 11.81 6.49 11.75
CA PRO A 82 12.02 7.37 12.91
C PRO A 82 10.73 7.78 13.62
N GLU A 83 9.70 8.18 12.89
CA GLU A 83 8.43 8.63 13.46
C GLU A 83 7.63 7.48 14.09
N VAL A 84 7.59 6.33 13.42
CA VAL A 84 6.97 5.11 13.96
C VAL A 84 7.65 4.68 15.26
N VAL A 85 8.99 4.59 15.26
CA VAL A 85 9.76 4.19 16.45
C VAL A 85 9.71 5.26 17.55
N GLY A 86 9.54 6.52 17.17
CA GLY A 86 9.35 7.66 18.07
C GLY A 86 7.96 7.74 18.71
N GLY A 87 7.04 6.83 18.36
CA GLY A 87 5.70 6.75 18.97
C GLY A 87 4.64 7.60 18.29
N LYS A 88 4.93 8.19 17.12
CA LYS A 88 3.94 8.97 16.35
C LYS A 88 2.76 8.10 15.92
N LEU A 89 3.01 6.83 15.61
CA LEU A 89 1.99 5.85 15.24
C LEU A 89 1.23 5.35 16.48
N ASN A 90 0.07 5.97 16.76
CA ASN A 90 -0.87 5.58 17.81
C ASN A 90 -2.31 5.95 17.40
N THR A 91 -3.30 5.40 18.09
CA THR A 91 -4.73 5.58 17.79
C THR A 91 -5.26 6.98 18.09
N ASP A 92 -4.55 7.75 18.92
CA ASP A 92 -4.89 9.14 19.20
C ASP A 92 -4.54 10.05 18.01
N ASN A 93 -3.55 9.65 17.18
CA ASN A 93 -3.11 10.38 16.00
C ASN A 93 -3.73 9.84 14.70
N TYR A 94 -3.87 8.51 14.57
CA TYR A 94 -4.28 7.87 13.32
C TYR A 94 -5.32 6.78 13.54
N ASP A 95 -6.21 6.62 12.57
CA ASP A 95 -7.19 5.55 12.54
C ASP A 95 -6.66 4.36 11.75
N VAL A 96 -5.84 4.60 10.73
CA VAL A 96 -5.31 3.57 9.81
C VAL A 96 -3.83 3.77 9.53
N LEU A 97 -3.05 2.69 9.53
CA LEU A 97 -1.72 2.61 8.93
C LEU A 97 -1.85 2.01 7.53
N PHE A 98 -1.34 2.73 6.53
CA PHE A 98 -1.28 2.29 5.14
C PHE A 98 0.17 2.02 4.73
N VAL A 99 0.48 0.79 4.31
CA VAL A 99 1.83 0.40 3.88
C VAL A 99 1.82 -0.04 2.42
N GLY A 100 2.50 0.73 1.58
CA GLY A 100 2.57 0.50 0.14
C GLY A 100 3.55 -0.57 -0.32
N ALA A 101 3.65 -0.71 -1.65
CA ALA A 101 4.55 -1.61 -2.35
C ALA A 101 6.00 -1.10 -2.29
N SER A 102 6.79 -1.67 -1.38
CA SER A 102 8.23 -1.40 -1.27
C SER A 102 8.97 -2.57 -0.63
N GLY A 103 10.27 -2.67 -0.90
CA GLY A 103 11.14 -3.60 -0.18
C GLY A 103 11.68 -3.01 1.12
N ARG A 104 11.60 -1.67 1.29
CA ARG A 104 12.26 -0.96 2.40
C ARG A 104 11.69 -1.37 3.77
N GLN A 105 10.38 -1.60 3.86
CA GLN A 105 9.74 -2.04 5.09
C GLN A 105 10.27 -3.38 5.58
N TYR A 106 10.79 -4.27 4.71
CA TYR A 106 11.36 -5.52 5.18
C TYR A 106 12.63 -5.28 6.00
N PHE A 107 13.46 -4.31 5.61
CA PHE A 107 14.66 -3.97 6.36
C PHE A 107 14.34 -3.27 7.69
N GLN A 108 13.33 -2.40 7.71
CA GLN A 108 12.88 -1.74 8.95
C GLN A 108 12.19 -2.73 9.90
N GLY A 109 11.41 -3.64 9.32
CA GLY A 109 10.74 -4.75 9.98
C GLY A 109 11.68 -5.73 10.65
N ILE A 110 12.99 -5.75 10.35
CA ILE A 110 13.96 -6.55 11.10
C ILE A 110 14.09 -6.09 12.56
N THR A 111 13.76 -4.82 12.85
CA THR A 111 13.93 -4.25 14.18
C THR A 111 12.70 -4.46 15.06
N GLU A 112 12.91 -4.99 16.28
CA GLU A 112 11.83 -5.25 17.22
C GLU A 112 11.09 -3.98 17.67
N ARG A 113 11.77 -2.83 17.68
CA ARG A 113 11.14 -1.54 18.01
C ARG A 113 10.07 -1.16 16.98
N TRP A 114 10.40 -1.26 15.70
CA TRP A 114 9.45 -0.93 14.63
C TRP A 114 8.31 -1.95 14.58
N LYS A 115 8.61 -3.26 14.68
CA LYS A 115 7.58 -4.30 14.77
C LYS A 115 6.64 -4.08 15.94
N GLY A 116 7.21 -3.79 17.11
CA GLY A 116 6.48 -3.53 18.34
C GLY A 116 5.52 -2.36 18.18
N ALA A 117 5.97 -1.25 17.58
CA ALA A 117 5.14 -0.08 17.33
C ALA A 117 3.93 -0.41 16.45
N ILE A 118 4.13 -1.09 15.32
CA ILE A 118 3.01 -1.47 14.43
C ILE A 118 2.06 -2.46 15.10
N LYS A 119 2.59 -3.51 15.75
CA LYS A 119 1.76 -4.48 16.46
C LYS A 119 0.95 -3.83 17.57
N ASN A 120 1.53 -2.85 18.28
CA ASN A 120 0.84 -2.12 19.34
C ASN A 120 -0.28 -1.24 18.78
N PHE A 121 -0.02 -0.51 17.68
CA PHE A 121 -1.05 0.27 17.00
C PHE A 121 -2.25 -0.58 16.60
N ILE A 122 -2.01 -1.72 15.94
CA ILE A 122 -3.06 -2.66 15.54
C ILE A 122 -3.78 -3.25 16.75
N ARG A 123 -3.04 -3.69 17.78
CA ARG A 123 -3.62 -4.25 19.01
C ARG A 123 -4.53 -3.24 19.74
N ASN A 124 -4.23 -1.96 19.64
CA ASN A 124 -4.99 -0.89 20.27
C ASN A 124 -6.20 -0.43 19.43
N GLY A 125 -6.50 -1.09 18.30
CA GLY A 125 -7.66 -0.81 17.47
C GLY A 125 -7.37 0.00 16.21
N GLY A 126 -6.10 0.30 15.92
CA GLY A 126 -5.70 0.91 14.66
C GLY A 126 -5.90 -0.04 13.48
N GLY A 127 -6.49 0.47 12.39
CA GLY A 127 -6.66 -0.28 11.14
C GLY A 127 -5.35 -0.44 10.39
N TYR A 128 -5.23 -1.50 9.57
CA TYR A 128 -4.07 -1.73 8.73
C TYR A 128 -4.48 -2.01 7.29
N VAL A 129 -3.87 -1.32 6.33
CA VAL A 129 -4.01 -1.59 4.91
C VAL A 129 -2.62 -1.82 4.32
N GLY A 130 -2.40 -2.97 3.70
CA GLY A 130 -1.13 -3.33 3.08
C GLY A 130 -1.30 -3.62 1.60
N ILE A 131 -0.41 -3.08 0.76
CA ILE A 131 -0.34 -3.39 -0.68
C ILE A 131 1.00 -4.06 -0.98
N CYS A 132 0.96 -5.18 -1.72
CA CYS A 132 2.15 -5.94 -2.14
C CYS A 132 3.05 -6.26 -0.93
N GLY A 133 4.23 -5.65 -0.82
CA GLY A 133 5.12 -5.84 0.34
C GLY A 133 4.50 -5.46 1.68
N GLY A 134 3.59 -4.49 1.71
CA GLY A 134 2.80 -4.17 2.92
C GLY A 134 1.81 -5.27 3.28
N ALA A 135 1.19 -5.95 2.31
CA ALA A 135 0.35 -7.10 2.60
C ALA A 135 1.19 -8.29 3.09
N ASN A 136 2.36 -8.49 2.49
CA ASN A 136 3.23 -9.61 2.83
C ASN A 136 3.77 -9.53 4.25
N ILE A 137 4.12 -8.34 4.74
CA ILE A 137 4.77 -8.19 6.04
C ILE A 137 3.84 -8.51 7.23
N VAL A 138 2.51 -8.50 7.07
CA VAL A 138 1.57 -8.88 8.16
C VAL A 138 1.37 -10.39 8.32
N SER A 139 1.85 -11.18 7.35
CA SER A 139 1.80 -12.65 7.34
C SER A 139 2.77 -13.30 8.35
N MET A 140 2.82 -14.63 8.33
CA MET A 140 3.81 -15.45 9.04
C MET A 140 5.18 -15.52 8.31
N GLY A 141 5.32 -14.88 7.14
CA GLY A 141 6.46 -15.03 6.25
C GLY A 141 6.31 -16.22 5.30
N ILE A 142 7.42 -16.70 4.75
CA ILE A 142 7.53 -17.84 3.84
C ILE A 142 7.78 -19.12 4.66
N GLU A 143 6.97 -20.14 4.45
CA GLU A 143 7.02 -21.41 5.20
C GLU A 143 8.32 -22.19 4.95
N HIS A 144 8.80 -22.18 3.71
CA HIS A 144 9.98 -22.91 3.26
C HIS A 144 10.99 -21.97 2.59
N PRO A 145 11.71 -21.12 3.37
CA PRO A 145 12.61 -20.12 2.81
C PRO A 145 13.82 -20.78 2.13
N ARG A 146 14.03 -20.48 0.85
CA ARG A 146 15.12 -21.02 0.01
C ARG A 146 16.21 -19.99 -0.22
N TYR A 147 15.84 -18.73 -0.41
CA TYR A 147 16.75 -17.65 -0.76
C TYR A 147 17.04 -16.73 0.42
N PHE A 148 18.07 -15.89 0.25
CA PHE A 148 18.45 -14.91 1.27
C PHE A 148 17.34 -13.90 1.57
N LEU A 149 16.63 -13.43 0.53
CA LEU A 149 15.53 -12.47 0.70
C LEU A 149 14.36 -13.08 1.49
N ASP A 150 14.09 -14.37 1.36
CA ASP A 150 13.04 -15.06 2.11
C ASP A 150 13.31 -14.99 3.61
N ARG A 151 14.57 -15.17 4.00
CA ARG A 151 14.98 -15.04 5.42
C ARG A 151 14.83 -13.62 5.92
N VAL A 152 15.09 -12.62 5.07
CA VAL A 152 14.85 -11.21 5.40
C VAL A 152 13.36 -10.95 5.59
N ILE A 153 12.51 -11.44 4.69
CA ILE A 153 11.05 -11.32 4.77
C ILE A 153 10.53 -12.01 6.04
N ASN A 154 10.98 -13.23 6.35
CA ASN A 154 10.60 -13.94 7.59
C ASN A 154 11.02 -13.17 8.83
N LYS A 155 12.23 -12.60 8.81
CA LYS A 155 12.69 -11.77 9.93
C LYS A 155 11.90 -10.47 10.03
N ALA A 156 11.37 -9.94 8.94
CA ALA A 156 10.53 -8.75 8.94
C ALA A 156 9.06 -9.02 9.32
N ALA A 157 8.60 -10.26 9.12
CA ALA A 157 7.22 -10.65 9.31
C ALA A 157 6.68 -10.26 10.69
N LEU A 158 5.47 -9.70 10.69
CA LEU A 158 4.76 -9.31 11.90
C LEU A 158 4.05 -10.51 12.53
N GLY A 159 3.64 -11.52 11.75
CA GLY A 159 2.95 -12.70 12.29
C GLY A 159 1.62 -12.35 12.93
N ILE A 160 0.85 -11.46 12.30
CA ILE A 160 -0.47 -11.04 12.78
C ILE A 160 -1.55 -11.92 12.13
N VAL A 161 -1.42 -12.15 10.82
CA VAL A 161 -2.35 -13.00 10.07
C VAL A 161 -1.73 -14.40 9.95
N PRO A 162 -2.46 -15.48 10.32
CA PRO A 162 -1.95 -16.85 10.33
C PRO A 162 -1.94 -17.47 8.91
N VAL A 163 -1.25 -16.81 7.99
CA VAL A 163 -1.05 -17.24 6.59
C VAL A 163 0.42 -17.15 6.25
N TYR A 164 0.90 -18.08 5.42
CA TYR A 164 2.24 -18.04 4.86
C TYR A 164 2.21 -17.49 3.44
N LEU A 165 3.29 -16.81 3.05
CA LEU A 165 3.49 -16.35 1.69
C LEU A 165 3.84 -17.52 0.80
N ASN A 166 3.11 -17.66 -0.31
CA ASN A 166 3.52 -18.50 -1.41
C ASN A 166 4.55 -17.72 -2.25
N ASP A 167 5.79 -18.18 -2.26
CA ASP A 167 6.87 -17.63 -3.08
C ASP A 167 7.33 -18.67 -4.11
N ASP A 168 6.35 -19.28 -4.78
CA ASP A 168 6.64 -20.04 -5.99
C ASP A 168 6.91 -19.04 -7.13
N GLN A 169 8.18 -18.75 -7.39
CA GLN A 169 8.62 -17.76 -8.38
C GLN A 169 8.41 -18.21 -9.83
N ASP A 170 8.04 -19.48 -10.04
CA ASP A 170 7.59 -20.00 -11.34
C ASP A 170 6.09 -19.73 -11.56
N GLU A 171 5.39 -19.22 -10.53
CA GLU A 171 4.03 -18.70 -10.57
C GLU A 171 4.05 -17.18 -10.30
N GLU A 172 3.03 -16.43 -10.77
CA GLU A 172 3.01 -14.98 -10.55
C GLU A 172 2.79 -14.64 -9.06
N TRP A 173 3.49 -13.61 -8.56
CA TRP A 173 3.19 -12.94 -7.29
C TRP A 173 1.87 -12.15 -7.41
N GLN A 174 0.73 -12.83 -7.55
CA GLN A 174 -0.57 -12.18 -7.68
C GLN A 174 -1.44 -12.35 -6.44
N TYR A 175 -1.75 -11.22 -5.81
CA TYR A 175 -3.08 -11.04 -5.25
C TYR A 175 -4.00 -10.74 -6.45
N LEU A 176 -4.96 -11.63 -6.71
CA LEU A 176 -5.94 -11.45 -7.78
C LEU A 176 -6.83 -10.23 -7.48
N TRP A 177 -6.45 -9.06 -8.00
CA TRP A 177 -7.35 -7.91 -8.09
C TRP A 177 -8.30 -8.15 -9.26
N LYS A 178 -9.58 -8.44 -8.97
CA LYS A 178 -10.62 -8.45 -10.01
C LYS A 178 -10.93 -7.02 -10.42
N ASP A 179 -10.18 -6.51 -11.38
CA ASP A 179 -10.59 -5.33 -12.14
C ASP A 179 -11.63 -5.77 -13.19
N THR A 180 -12.54 -4.86 -13.53
CA THR A 180 -13.62 -5.02 -14.52
C THR A 180 -13.15 -5.15 -15.97
N GLY A 181 -11.88 -5.53 -16.19
CA GLY A 181 -11.40 -6.04 -17.47
C GLY A 181 -11.16 -4.98 -18.54
N ARG A 182 -10.65 -3.80 -18.21
CA ARG A 182 -10.21 -2.83 -19.23
C ARG A 182 -8.81 -3.07 -19.76
N ASP A 183 -7.94 -3.72 -18.98
CA ASP A 183 -6.63 -4.12 -19.45
C ASP A 183 -6.57 -5.64 -19.65
N HIS A 184 -6.52 -6.05 -20.91
CA HIS A 184 -6.50 -7.43 -21.37
C HIS A 184 -5.16 -8.13 -21.05
N ILE A 185 -4.90 -8.45 -19.79
CA ILE A 185 -3.82 -9.37 -19.44
C ILE A 185 -4.36 -10.80 -19.57
N PRO A 186 -3.95 -11.59 -20.59
CA PRO A 186 -4.46 -12.94 -20.76
C PRO A 186 -3.88 -13.86 -19.69
N VAL A 187 -4.72 -14.30 -18.76
CA VAL A 187 -4.38 -15.38 -17.83
C VAL A 187 -4.46 -16.70 -18.61
N LYS A 188 -3.36 -17.47 -18.62
CA LYS A 188 -3.28 -18.74 -19.33
C LYS A 188 -4.06 -19.80 -18.56
N VAL A 189 -5.29 -20.07 -18.98
CA VAL A 189 -6.10 -21.16 -18.41
C VAL A 189 -5.78 -22.44 -19.18
N SER A 190 -4.94 -23.31 -18.64
CA SER A 190 -4.82 -24.68 -19.13
C SER A 190 -6.02 -25.48 -18.64
N ILE A 191 -6.79 -26.01 -19.59
CA ILE A 191 -7.85 -27.02 -19.38
C ILE A 191 -7.20 -28.40 -19.39
#